data_AF-A0AA88D2G6-F1
#
_entry.id   AF-A0AA88D2G6-F1
#
_cell.length_a   1.000
_cell.length_b   1.000
_cell.length_c   1.000
_cell.angle_alpha   90.00
_cell.angle_beta   90.00
_cell.angle_gamma   90.00
#
_symmetry.space_group_name_H-M   'P 1'
#
loop_
_entity.id
_entity.type
_entity.pdbx_description
1 polymer ?
#
loop_
_entity_poly.entity_id
_entity_poly.type
_entity_poly.pdbx_seq_one_letter_code
_entity_poly.pdbx_strand_id
1 'polypeptide(L)'
;MAELRKEEEEQVEVIHSWSPPRSLSTSLMYSFAQRDDIEVLDEPLYANFLRVTGFDRPYREELLSTMESDGNKVIDEIIFGPGKKKYRFCKHIAKQWVPGLSTDLLKKGKHLILIRNPLDILPSFDKVVPPSFQELGFTDLVGLYNELSALGKPPPIIDAAELRQNPEATLRSLCEDLDIPFQASMLKWEAGPKPIDGIWAPWWYKSVHKSTGFEPPRKYPVPFPFSLYDVLEQSLPLYTYLRRHVRHTSHLLKSPLPPPDLPVPANTKLLAWVGDEILPRDSAKVSVFDSIVQGGDSVWEGLRIYNGKVFKLEEHLDRLFDSAKALAFENVPTRDEVKEAIFRTLIRNGMFDNTHIRLSLTRGKKVTSGMSPAFNLYGCTLIVLPEWKPPVYDNTSGIILVTATTRRNSPNNLDSKIHHNNLLNNILAKIEGNNANAGDAIMLDKDGYVSETNATNIVMDLVVKEKFVLEERNISLSEFHTADEVWTTGTMGELTPVTKIDGRVIGDGKVGPVTRQLQEAYKKLTENSGVPIPTYQET
;
A
#
# COMPACT_ATOMS: atom_id res chain seq x y z
N MET A 1 9.99 59.08 35.20
CA MET A 1 9.20 57.94 34.67
C MET A 1 9.72 57.63 33.28
N ALA A 2 10.91 57.01 33.23
CA ALA A 2 11.48 56.46 32.01
C ALA A 2 11.24 54.96 32.10
N GLU A 3 10.25 54.45 31.38
CA GLU A 3 10.00 53.02 31.28
C GLU A 3 11.03 52.41 30.32
N LEU A 4 11.95 51.66 30.93
CA LEU A 4 12.76 50.63 30.30
C LEU A 4 11.82 49.62 29.62
N ARG A 5 11.62 49.75 28.31
CA ARG A 5 11.23 48.61 27.48
C ARG A 5 12.43 47.67 27.43
N LYS A 6 12.40 46.62 28.26
CA LYS A 6 13.13 45.38 27.96
C LYS A 6 12.61 44.92 26.59
N GLU A 7 13.45 44.98 25.58
CA GLU A 7 13.29 44.14 24.39
C GLU A 7 13.31 42.70 24.92
N GLU A 8 12.17 42.03 24.90
CA GLU A 8 12.15 40.56 24.96
C GLU A 8 12.94 40.11 23.73
N GLU A 9 14.12 39.52 23.93
CA GLU A 9 14.84 38.83 22.86
C GLU A 9 13.90 37.74 22.34
N GLU A 10 13.21 38.00 21.22
CA GLU A 10 12.37 37.00 20.56
C GLU A 10 13.21 35.77 20.28
N GLN A 11 12.87 34.66 20.94
CA GLN A 11 13.56 33.39 20.78
C GLN A 11 13.41 32.91 19.33
N VAL A 12 14.54 32.72 18.65
CA VAL A 12 14.57 32.27 17.25
C VAL A 12 13.90 30.90 17.10
N GLU A 13 12.92 30.80 16.20
CA GLU A 13 12.27 29.53 15.88
C GLU A 13 13.08 28.77 14.81
N VAL A 14 13.63 27.60 15.18
CA VAL A 14 14.47 26.80 14.28
C VAL A 14 13.64 25.83 13.45
N ILE A 15 13.95 25.72 12.16
CA ILE A 15 13.41 24.75 11.21
C ILE A 15 14.55 23.88 10.70
N HIS A 16 14.51 22.58 10.99
CA HIS A 16 15.47 21.58 10.54
C HIS A 16 14.99 20.88 9.27
N SER A 17 15.81 20.90 8.23
CA SER A 17 15.59 20.13 7.01
C SER A 17 16.57 18.98 6.91
N TRP A 18 16.07 17.76 7.05
CA TRP A 18 16.85 16.53 6.96
C TRP A 18 16.69 15.89 5.58
N SER A 19 17.80 15.48 4.96
CA SER A 19 17.75 14.97 3.60
C SER A 19 18.89 13.99 3.29
N PRO A 20 18.77 13.12 2.27
CA PRO A 20 19.92 12.42 1.72
C PRO A 20 20.74 13.40 0.86
N PRO A 21 22.01 13.10 0.53
CA PRO A 21 22.77 13.91 -0.40
C PRO A 21 22.09 13.95 -1.79
N ARG A 22 22.34 15.01 -2.55
CA ARG A 22 21.81 15.22 -3.92
C ARG A 22 20.27 15.16 -4.02
N SER A 23 19.57 15.49 -2.94
CA SER A 23 18.10 15.49 -2.83
C SER A 23 17.40 16.78 -3.22
N LEU A 24 18.14 17.81 -3.68
CA LEU A 24 17.71 19.22 -3.82
C LEU A 24 17.65 19.99 -2.50
N SER A 25 18.25 19.48 -1.43
CA SER A 25 18.31 20.19 -0.15
C SER A 25 18.93 21.58 -0.24
N THR A 26 19.97 21.78 -1.08
CA THR A 26 20.53 23.12 -1.32
C THR A 26 19.57 24.05 -2.06
N SER A 27 18.78 23.53 -3.03
CA SER A 27 17.76 24.34 -3.71
C SER A 27 16.64 24.73 -2.75
N LEU A 28 16.24 23.83 -1.84
CA LEU A 28 15.29 24.12 -0.77
C LEU A 28 15.85 25.17 0.20
N MET A 29 17.13 25.06 0.57
CA MET A 29 17.83 26.06 1.38
C MET A 29 17.81 27.45 0.70
N TYR A 30 18.10 27.53 -0.59
CA TYR A 30 18.04 28.79 -1.36
C TYR A 30 16.63 29.37 -1.43
N SER A 31 15.63 28.51 -1.58
CA SER A 31 14.21 28.87 -1.54
C SER A 31 13.83 29.50 -0.20
N PHE A 32 14.18 28.88 0.92
CA PHE A 32 13.95 29.47 2.25
C PHE A 32 14.73 30.76 2.45
N ALA A 33 15.98 30.86 1.96
CA ALA A 33 16.79 32.07 2.05
C ALA A 33 16.17 33.31 1.36
N GLN A 34 15.14 33.15 0.53
CA GLN A 34 14.41 34.27 -0.10
C GLN A 34 13.34 34.88 0.80
N ARG A 35 13.06 34.30 1.96
CA ARG A 35 12.11 34.88 2.91
C ARG A 35 12.77 36.03 3.67
N ASP A 36 12.01 37.07 3.92
CA ASP A 36 12.48 38.25 4.67
C ASP A 36 12.62 38.01 6.18
N ASP A 37 11.99 36.95 6.70
CA ASP A 37 11.84 36.63 8.12
C ASP A 37 12.75 35.47 8.59
N ILE A 38 13.63 34.96 7.74
CA ILE A 38 14.48 33.79 8.02
C ILE A 38 15.96 34.04 7.78
N GLU A 39 16.80 33.42 8.59
CA GLU A 39 18.22 33.23 8.32
C GLU A 39 18.54 31.74 8.12
N VAL A 40 19.66 31.43 7.46
CA VAL A 40 19.91 30.08 6.95
C VAL A 40 21.31 29.59 7.32
N LEU A 41 21.39 28.34 7.77
CA LEU A 41 22.63 27.62 8.05
C LEU A 41 22.77 26.42 7.10
N ASP A 42 23.92 26.34 6.43
CA ASP A 42 24.27 25.23 5.55
C ASP A 42 25.08 24.17 6.31
N GLU A 43 24.47 23.01 6.57
CA GLU A 43 25.07 21.83 7.24
C GLU A 43 25.92 22.15 8.49
N PRO A 44 25.35 22.82 9.52
CA PRO A 44 26.13 23.27 10.68
C PRO A 44 26.79 22.12 11.46
N LEU A 45 26.26 20.89 11.35
CA LEU A 45 26.80 19.70 12.03
C LEU A 45 27.88 18.96 11.22
N TYR A 46 28.28 19.46 10.04
CA TYR A 46 29.20 18.72 9.16
C TYR A 46 30.59 18.52 9.76
N ALA A 47 31.12 19.53 10.45
CA ALA A 47 32.41 19.43 11.15
C ALA A 47 32.40 18.36 12.23
N ASN A 48 31.34 18.35 13.04
CA ASN A 48 31.14 17.31 14.04
C ASN A 48 31.06 15.91 13.41
N PHE A 49 30.31 15.76 12.31
CA PHE A 49 30.24 14.50 11.57
C PHE A 49 31.63 14.02 11.11
N LEU A 50 32.43 14.86 10.46
CA LEU A 50 33.78 14.48 10.00
C LEU A 50 34.74 14.18 11.16
N ARG A 51 34.59 14.89 12.28
CA ARG A 51 35.36 14.64 13.51
C ARG A 51 35.02 13.27 14.10
N VAL A 52 33.74 12.97 14.26
CA VAL A 52 33.26 11.75 14.95
C VAL A 52 33.43 10.50 14.08
N THR A 53 33.12 10.61 12.79
CA THR A 53 33.08 9.43 11.90
C THR A 53 34.39 9.16 11.18
N GLY A 54 35.29 10.15 11.09
CA GLY A 54 36.54 10.03 10.36
C GLY A 54 36.37 9.92 8.84
N PHE A 55 35.19 10.23 8.29
CA PHE A 55 34.97 10.22 6.84
C PHE A 55 35.98 11.14 6.13
N ASP A 56 36.57 10.62 5.06
CA ASP A 56 37.55 11.38 4.28
C ASP A 56 36.85 12.26 3.23
N ARG A 57 37.33 13.50 3.12
CA ARG A 57 36.89 14.51 2.15
C ARG A 57 38.08 15.38 1.76
N PRO A 58 38.16 15.84 0.51
CA PRO A 58 39.25 16.71 0.05
C PRO A 58 39.41 18.01 0.88
N TYR A 59 38.32 18.49 1.47
CA TYR A 59 38.24 19.73 2.27
C TYR A 59 38.11 19.46 3.78
N ARG A 60 38.42 18.25 4.26
CA ARG A 60 38.22 17.86 5.68
C ARG A 60 38.96 18.76 6.66
N GLU A 61 40.26 18.94 6.45
CA GLU A 61 41.12 19.73 7.36
C GLU A 61 40.70 21.20 7.40
N GLU A 62 40.41 21.77 6.23
CA GLU A 62 39.90 23.14 6.11
C GLU A 62 38.58 23.27 6.89
N LEU A 63 37.64 22.34 6.70
CA LEU A 63 36.34 22.33 7.37
C LEU A 63 36.49 22.30 8.90
N LEU A 64 37.32 21.40 9.42
CA LEU A 64 37.57 21.25 10.85
C LEU A 64 38.29 22.47 11.46
N SER A 65 39.02 23.23 10.65
CA SER A 65 39.70 24.46 11.10
C SER A 65 38.78 25.69 11.10
N THR A 66 37.74 25.71 10.26
CA THR A 66 36.87 26.89 10.07
C THR A 66 35.53 26.79 10.79
N MET A 67 35.07 25.58 11.11
CA MET A 67 33.75 25.34 11.73
C MET A 67 33.90 24.72 13.11
N GLU A 68 32.99 25.07 14.04
CA GLU A 68 32.90 24.41 15.33
C GLU A 68 32.58 22.92 15.14
N SER A 69 33.42 22.07 15.72
CA SER A 69 33.37 20.62 15.55
C SER A 69 32.74 19.90 16.74
N ASP A 70 32.56 20.58 17.87
CA ASP A 70 31.75 20.08 18.99
C ASP A 70 30.26 20.21 18.69
N GLY A 71 29.63 19.08 18.33
CA GLY A 71 28.22 19.04 17.95
C GLY A 71 27.26 19.61 19.01
N ASN A 72 27.56 19.52 20.31
CA ASN A 72 26.67 20.07 21.34
C ASN A 72 26.81 21.59 21.44
N LYS A 73 28.02 22.13 21.28
CA LYS A 73 28.20 23.59 21.13
C LYS A 73 27.54 24.12 19.87
N VAL A 74 27.62 23.39 18.75
CA VAL A 74 26.90 23.76 17.53
C VAL A 74 25.40 23.82 17.79
N ILE A 75 24.83 22.85 18.53
CA ILE A 75 23.41 22.84 18.87
C ILE A 75 23.05 24.07 19.73
N ASP A 76 23.77 24.29 20.82
CA ASP A 76 23.40 25.30 21.82
C ASP A 76 23.74 26.73 21.37
N GLU A 77 24.90 26.95 20.76
CA GLU A 77 25.44 28.28 20.46
C GLU A 77 25.17 28.73 19.02
N ILE A 78 24.96 27.81 18.08
CA ILE A 78 24.79 28.14 16.65
C ILE A 78 23.36 27.86 16.17
N ILE A 79 22.86 26.63 16.36
CA ILE A 79 21.51 26.24 15.92
C ILE A 79 20.46 26.95 16.77
N PHE A 80 20.56 26.89 18.10
CA PHE A 80 19.63 27.56 19.03
C PHE A 80 20.18 28.86 19.63
N GLY A 81 21.35 29.31 19.16
CA GLY A 81 21.95 30.57 19.59
C GLY A 81 21.18 31.82 19.14
N PRO A 82 21.64 33.02 19.51
CA PRO A 82 20.98 34.28 19.15
C PRO A 82 20.95 34.47 17.63
N GLY A 83 19.87 35.05 17.09
CA GLY A 83 19.69 35.27 15.65
C GLY A 83 19.11 36.64 15.35
N LYS A 84 19.19 37.04 14.08
CA LYS A 84 18.72 38.37 13.64
C LYS A 84 17.32 38.34 13.03
N LYS A 85 16.78 37.15 12.85
CA LYS A 85 15.52 36.87 12.16
C LYS A 85 14.64 36.00 13.03
N LYS A 86 13.33 36.06 12.80
CA LYS A 86 12.34 35.28 13.56
C LYS A 86 12.60 33.79 13.42
N TYR A 87 12.86 33.34 12.20
CA TYR A 87 13.11 31.93 11.90
C TYR A 87 14.58 31.67 11.57
N ARG A 88 15.04 30.44 11.80
CA ARG A 88 16.32 29.93 11.32
C ARG A 88 16.17 28.58 10.63
N PHE A 89 16.53 28.50 9.35
CA PHE A 89 16.52 27.25 8.60
C PHE A 89 17.89 26.57 8.66
N CYS A 90 17.93 25.34 9.15
CA CYS A 90 19.13 24.52 9.16
C CYS A 90 19.01 23.40 8.12
N LYS A 91 19.79 23.47 7.05
CA LYS A 91 19.92 22.37 6.09
C LYS A 91 20.86 21.31 6.68
N HIS A 92 20.39 20.08 6.78
CA HIS A 92 21.17 18.94 7.24
C HIS A 92 21.18 17.81 6.20
N ILE A 93 22.28 17.07 6.17
CA ILE A 93 22.32 15.74 5.56
C ILE A 93 22.12 14.72 6.67
N ALA A 94 21.21 13.77 6.52
CA ALA A 94 20.73 12.90 7.59
C ALA A 94 21.85 12.18 8.36
N LYS A 95 22.87 11.69 7.66
CA LYS A 95 24.04 11.02 8.27
C LYS A 95 24.87 11.90 9.22
N GLN A 96 24.66 13.23 9.21
CA GLN A 96 25.30 14.16 10.15
C GLN A 96 24.70 14.07 11.55
N TRP A 97 23.50 13.48 11.69
CA TRP A 97 22.93 13.11 12.98
C TRP A 97 23.67 11.87 13.51
N VAL A 98 24.79 12.13 14.18
CA VAL A 98 25.66 11.10 14.76
C VAL A 98 25.34 10.88 16.25
N PRO A 99 25.67 9.71 16.82
CA PRO A 99 25.55 9.48 18.26
C PRO A 99 26.29 10.53 19.09
N GLY A 100 25.74 10.86 20.27
CA GLY A 100 26.34 11.80 21.22
C GLY A 100 25.89 13.27 21.09
N LEU A 101 25.05 13.57 20.08
CA LEU A 101 24.36 14.86 19.98
C LEU A 101 23.22 14.98 21.02
N SER A 102 23.05 16.18 21.56
CA SER A 102 22.00 16.50 22.53
C SER A 102 20.61 16.18 21.99
N THR A 103 19.75 15.59 22.84
CA THR A 103 18.35 15.32 22.47
C THR A 103 17.55 16.59 22.18
N ASP A 104 18.05 17.75 22.61
CA ASP A 104 17.45 19.04 22.33
C ASP A 104 17.35 19.31 20.82
N LEU A 105 18.27 18.76 20.03
CA LEU A 105 18.25 18.86 18.57
C LEU A 105 16.95 18.30 17.95
N LEU A 106 16.35 17.28 18.55
CA LEU A 106 15.10 16.67 18.06
C LEU A 106 13.86 17.15 18.84
N LYS A 107 14.04 17.62 20.07
CA LYS A 107 12.94 18.08 20.93
C LYS A 107 12.55 19.53 20.66
N LYS A 108 13.50 20.36 20.22
CA LYS A 108 13.30 21.79 19.97
C LYS A 108 13.26 22.06 18.47
N GLY A 109 12.51 23.10 18.09
CA GLY A 109 12.33 23.49 16.70
C GLY A 109 11.31 22.64 15.95
N LYS A 110 11.18 22.96 14.67
CA LYS A 110 10.30 22.29 13.70
C LYS A 110 11.15 21.43 12.77
N HIS A 111 10.66 20.26 12.37
CA HIS A 111 11.43 19.33 11.55
C HIS A 111 10.70 19.02 10.25
N LEU A 112 11.44 18.89 9.15
CA LEU A 112 10.94 18.35 7.90
C LEU A 112 11.96 17.37 7.31
N ILE A 113 11.46 16.42 6.53
CA ILE A 113 12.27 15.45 5.79
C ILE A 113 12.08 15.67 4.30
N LEU A 114 13.18 15.90 3.56
CA LEU A 114 13.20 15.94 2.11
C LEU A 114 13.77 14.62 1.59
N ILE A 115 12.95 13.84 0.89
CA ILE A 115 13.38 12.60 0.23
C ILE A 115 13.54 12.79 -1.28
N ARG A 116 14.35 11.94 -1.89
CA ARG A 116 14.45 11.82 -3.34
C ARG A 116 14.70 10.36 -3.70
N ASN A 117 14.13 9.90 -4.80
CA ASN A 117 14.30 8.52 -5.24
C ASN A 117 15.80 8.20 -5.46
N PRO A 118 16.36 7.12 -4.89
CA PRO A 118 17.75 6.72 -5.12
C PRO A 118 18.12 6.57 -6.60
N LEU A 119 17.17 6.18 -7.47
CA LEU A 119 17.36 6.14 -8.93
C LEU A 119 17.81 7.49 -9.51
N ASP A 120 17.33 8.60 -8.93
CA ASP A 120 17.64 9.96 -9.36
C ASP A 120 18.83 10.59 -8.62
N ILE A 121 19.24 9.99 -7.50
CA ILE A 121 20.39 10.42 -6.69
C ILE A 121 21.68 9.81 -7.26
N LEU A 122 21.71 8.48 -7.33
CA LEU A 122 22.90 7.65 -7.52
C LEU A 122 23.75 8.07 -8.74
N PRO A 123 23.20 8.23 -9.97
CA PRO A 123 24.00 8.58 -11.14
C PRO A 123 24.71 9.94 -11.04
N SER A 124 24.20 10.84 -10.20
CA SER A 124 24.78 12.16 -10.00
C SER A 124 25.69 12.24 -8.77
N PHE A 125 25.45 11.36 -7.79
CA PHE A 125 26.24 11.24 -6.58
C PHE A 125 27.58 10.56 -6.86
N ASP A 126 27.56 9.52 -7.69
CA ASP A 126 28.73 8.75 -8.15
C ASP A 126 29.82 9.61 -8.82
N LYS A 127 29.43 10.77 -9.37
CA LYS A 127 30.36 11.73 -10.00
C LYS A 127 31.16 12.56 -9.00
N VAL A 128 30.77 12.56 -7.72
CA VAL A 128 31.35 13.41 -6.68
C VAL A 128 32.06 12.56 -5.64
N VAL A 129 31.42 11.49 -5.18
CA VAL A 129 31.99 10.53 -4.22
C VAL A 129 31.54 9.11 -4.58
N PRO A 130 32.35 8.07 -4.29
CA PRO A 130 31.93 6.69 -4.44
C PRO A 130 30.63 6.42 -3.66
N PRO A 131 29.56 5.95 -4.31
CA PRO A 131 28.29 5.73 -3.66
C PRO A 131 28.36 4.48 -2.79
N SER A 132 27.83 4.58 -1.58
CA SER A 132 27.58 3.45 -0.70
C SER A 132 26.25 3.64 0.00
N PHE A 133 25.70 2.55 0.54
CA PHE A 133 24.47 2.60 1.32
C PHE A 133 24.56 3.57 2.51
N GLN A 134 25.70 3.57 3.21
CA GLN A 134 25.99 4.49 4.31
C GLN A 134 26.13 5.95 3.83
N GLU A 135 26.74 6.18 2.67
CA GLU A 135 26.91 7.53 2.14
C GLU A 135 25.58 8.23 1.78
N LEU A 136 24.55 7.46 1.40
CA LEU A 136 23.22 7.98 1.08
C LEU A 136 22.39 8.36 2.32
N GLY A 137 22.64 7.72 3.48
CA GLY A 137 21.99 8.07 4.74
C GLY A 137 20.48 7.83 4.82
N PHE A 138 19.94 6.89 4.02
CA PHE A 138 18.51 6.54 4.11
C PHE A 138 18.16 5.84 5.42
N THR A 139 19.09 5.08 6.00
CA THR A 139 18.92 4.50 7.34
C THR A 139 18.75 5.58 8.39
N ASP A 140 19.57 6.63 8.30
CA ASP A 140 19.55 7.76 9.24
C ASP A 140 18.24 8.55 9.10
N LEU A 141 17.73 8.73 7.88
CA LEU A 141 16.42 9.35 7.65
C LEU A 141 15.27 8.57 8.27
N VAL A 142 15.27 7.24 8.13
CA VAL A 142 14.24 6.39 8.75
C VAL A 142 14.36 6.43 10.26
N GLY A 143 15.59 6.40 10.80
CA GLY A 143 15.84 6.59 12.23
C GLY A 143 15.28 7.92 12.74
N LEU A 144 15.61 9.03 12.09
CA LEU A 144 15.10 10.37 12.41
C LEU A 144 13.57 10.43 12.36
N TYR A 145 12.96 9.86 11.31
CA TYR A 145 11.50 9.81 11.20
C TYR A 145 10.86 9.08 12.39
N ASN A 146 11.41 7.94 12.79
CA ASN A 146 10.90 7.14 13.89
C ASN A 146 11.05 7.86 15.24
N GLU A 147 12.22 8.45 15.51
CA GLU A 147 12.47 9.21 16.75
C GLU A 147 11.53 10.41 16.86
N LEU A 148 11.39 11.21 15.81
CA LEU A 148 10.48 12.36 15.79
C LEU A 148 9.01 11.94 15.92
N SER A 149 8.62 10.82 15.28
CA SER A 149 7.28 10.26 15.41
C SER A 149 7.00 9.77 16.84
N ALA A 150 7.99 9.17 17.51
CA ALA A 150 7.87 8.72 18.91
C ALA A 150 7.71 9.90 19.90
N LEU A 151 8.23 11.08 19.56
CA LEU A 151 7.99 12.33 20.30
C LEU A 151 6.57 12.90 20.09
N GLY A 152 5.72 12.23 19.32
CA GLY A 152 4.31 12.60 19.10
C GLY A 152 4.08 13.63 17.98
N LYS A 153 5.12 13.97 17.22
CA LYS A 153 5.03 14.92 16.08
C LYS A 153 5.76 14.34 14.86
N PRO A 154 5.09 13.49 14.04
CA PRO A 154 5.66 13.00 12.80
C PRO A 154 6.02 14.20 11.91
N PRO A 155 7.27 14.33 11.43
CA PRO A 155 7.66 15.48 10.63
C PRO A 155 6.99 15.41 9.25
N PRO A 156 6.60 16.55 8.64
CA PRO A 156 6.24 16.58 7.23
C PRO A 156 7.37 16.01 6.37
N ILE A 157 7.00 15.14 5.44
CA ILE A 157 7.90 14.57 4.43
C ILE A 157 7.49 15.12 3.06
N ILE A 158 8.47 15.66 2.33
CA ILE A 158 8.30 16.12 0.94
C ILE A 158 9.19 15.32 0.00
N ASP A 159 8.67 15.00 -1.19
CA ASP A 159 9.44 14.34 -2.25
C ASP A 159 9.99 15.37 -3.26
N ALA A 160 11.28 15.27 -3.57
CA ALA A 160 11.97 16.16 -4.50
C ALA A 160 11.37 16.18 -5.92
N ALA A 161 10.74 15.08 -6.35
CA ALA A 161 10.05 15.02 -7.65
C ALA A 161 8.76 15.85 -7.61
N GLU A 162 7.98 15.78 -6.53
CA GLU A 162 6.77 16.59 -6.34
C GLU A 162 7.13 18.08 -6.25
N LEU A 163 8.17 18.41 -5.45
CA LEU A 163 8.68 19.78 -5.32
C LEU A 163 9.10 20.38 -6.66
N ARG A 164 9.71 19.59 -7.55
CA ARG A 164 10.08 20.07 -8.90
C ARG A 164 8.91 20.18 -9.85
N GLN A 165 7.91 19.32 -9.73
CA GLN A 165 6.76 19.30 -10.63
C GLN A 165 5.82 20.46 -10.34
N ASN A 166 5.57 20.78 -9.07
CA ASN A 166 4.74 21.89 -8.65
C ASN A 166 5.30 22.57 -7.39
N PRO A 167 6.33 23.42 -7.54
CA PRO A 167 7.04 24.01 -6.40
C PRO A 167 6.14 24.85 -5.50
N GLU A 168 5.21 25.62 -6.07
CA GLU A 168 4.32 26.45 -5.29
C GLU A 168 3.37 25.64 -4.41
N ALA A 169 2.72 24.61 -4.97
CA ALA A 169 1.81 23.77 -4.18
C ALA A 169 2.55 23.04 -3.05
N THR A 170 3.71 22.45 -3.35
CA THR A 170 4.51 21.73 -2.35
C THR A 170 5.00 22.67 -1.25
N LEU A 171 5.50 23.87 -1.58
CA LEU A 171 5.97 24.83 -0.58
C LEU A 171 4.84 25.43 0.26
N ARG A 172 3.67 25.70 -0.32
CA ARG A 172 2.49 26.14 0.45
C ARG A 172 2.09 25.10 1.49
N SER A 173 1.97 23.84 1.07
CA SER A 173 1.68 22.72 1.97
C SER A 173 2.74 22.55 3.05
N LEU A 174 4.03 22.66 2.70
CA LEU A 174 5.11 22.56 3.67
C LEU A 174 5.06 23.69 4.70
N CYS A 175 4.81 24.93 4.25
CA CYS A 175 4.66 26.07 5.14
C CYS A 175 3.48 25.91 6.10
N GLU A 176 2.36 25.36 5.62
CA GLU A 176 1.19 25.02 6.46
C GLU A 176 1.54 23.94 7.50
N ASP A 177 2.20 22.85 7.10
CA ASP A 177 2.63 21.79 8.01
C ASP A 177 3.64 22.29 9.06
N LEU A 178 4.46 23.27 8.70
CA LEU A 178 5.41 23.94 9.59
C LEU A 178 4.80 25.12 10.36
N ASP A 179 3.53 25.45 10.14
CA ASP A 179 2.86 26.60 10.77
C ASP A 179 3.67 27.90 10.59
N ILE A 180 4.00 28.22 9.33
CA ILE A 180 4.65 29.47 8.90
C ILE A 180 3.94 30.03 7.65
N PRO A 181 3.96 31.34 7.40
CA PRO A 181 3.33 31.92 6.20
C PRO A 181 4.13 31.57 4.94
N PHE A 182 3.47 31.19 3.85
CA PHE A 182 4.12 31.05 2.54
C PHE A 182 4.48 32.43 1.95
N GLN A 183 5.69 32.56 1.39
CA GLN A 183 6.11 33.75 0.65
C GLN A 183 6.44 33.40 -0.80
N ALA A 184 5.89 34.13 -1.77
CA ALA A 184 6.12 33.87 -3.19
C ALA A 184 7.59 34.04 -3.63
N SER A 185 8.38 34.81 -2.87
CA SER A 185 9.83 34.96 -3.06
C SER A 185 10.56 33.62 -2.99
N MET A 186 10.02 32.63 -2.27
CA MET A 186 10.60 31.28 -2.14
C MET A 186 10.73 30.55 -3.48
N LEU A 187 10.01 30.96 -4.53
CA LEU A 187 9.97 30.25 -5.82
C LEU A 187 11.15 30.55 -6.73
N LYS A 188 11.85 31.66 -6.53
CA LYS A 188 12.92 32.13 -7.42
C LYS A 188 14.08 32.72 -6.64
N TRP A 189 15.30 32.49 -7.13
CA TRP A 189 16.52 33.06 -6.56
C TRP A 189 17.48 33.47 -7.69
N GLU A 190 18.47 34.29 -7.37
CA GLU A 190 19.52 34.65 -8.32
C GLU A 190 20.50 33.50 -8.53
N ALA A 191 20.96 33.31 -9.77
CA ALA A 191 22.03 32.36 -10.06
C ALA A 191 23.35 32.79 -9.40
N GLY A 192 24.29 31.86 -9.27
CA GLY A 192 25.62 32.05 -8.72
C GLY A 192 25.78 31.66 -7.25
N PRO A 193 27.02 31.64 -6.74
CA PRO A 193 27.32 31.32 -5.34
C PRO A 193 26.67 32.31 -4.38
N LYS A 194 26.39 31.84 -3.16
CA LYS A 194 25.76 32.64 -2.11
C LYS A 194 26.68 32.72 -0.88
N PRO A 195 26.67 33.83 -0.12
CA PRO A 195 27.47 33.94 1.11
C PRO A 195 27.15 32.89 2.17
N ILE A 196 25.94 32.31 2.12
CA ILE A 196 25.49 31.23 3.01
C ILE A 196 25.99 29.84 2.59
N ASP A 197 26.67 29.71 1.45
CA ASP A 197 27.19 28.44 0.98
C ASP A 197 28.35 27.96 1.86
N GLY A 198 28.31 26.69 2.29
CA GLY A 198 29.45 26.08 2.98
C GLY A 198 30.68 25.95 2.08
N ILE A 199 31.86 25.76 2.69
CA ILE A 199 33.15 25.68 1.97
C ILE A 199 33.21 24.54 0.94
N TRP A 200 32.33 23.53 1.07
CA TRP A 200 32.21 22.39 0.15
C TRP A 200 31.42 22.72 -1.13
N ALA A 201 30.86 23.92 -1.28
CA ALA A 201 30.10 24.33 -2.45
C ALA A 201 30.80 24.08 -3.81
N PRO A 202 32.13 24.28 -3.97
CA PRO A 202 32.82 23.99 -5.23
C PRO A 202 32.67 22.54 -5.72
N TRP A 203 32.45 21.58 -4.82
CA TRP A 203 32.27 20.17 -5.14
C TRP A 203 30.81 19.81 -5.43
N TRP A 204 29.87 20.42 -4.71
CA TRP A 204 28.47 19.97 -4.69
C TRP A 204 27.51 20.88 -5.48
N TYR A 205 27.76 22.20 -5.53
CA TYR A 205 26.72 23.20 -5.83
C TYR A 205 26.73 23.72 -7.28
N LYS A 206 27.60 23.17 -8.14
CA LYS A 206 27.70 23.54 -9.56
C LYS A 206 26.35 23.59 -10.31
N SER A 207 25.38 22.74 -9.92
CA SER A 207 24.05 22.72 -10.54
C SER A 207 23.14 23.82 -10.01
N VAL A 208 23.09 24.04 -8.69
CA VAL A 208 22.19 25.04 -8.09
C VAL A 208 22.68 26.46 -8.35
N HIS A 209 24.01 26.67 -8.47
CA HIS A 209 24.57 27.95 -8.91
C HIS A 209 24.17 28.35 -10.33
N LYS A 210 23.64 27.42 -11.14
CA LYS A 210 23.11 27.74 -12.48
C LYS A 210 21.59 27.91 -12.51
N SER A 211 20.89 27.53 -11.44
CA SER A 211 19.43 27.59 -11.39
C SER A 211 18.95 28.90 -10.80
N THR A 212 17.73 29.29 -11.15
CA THR A 212 17.04 30.47 -10.59
C THR A 212 15.71 30.11 -9.91
N GLY A 213 15.49 28.81 -9.67
CA GLY A 213 14.25 28.25 -9.16
C GLY A 213 14.27 26.72 -9.26
N PHE A 214 13.14 26.09 -8.96
CA PHE A 214 12.96 24.65 -9.16
C PHE A 214 12.59 24.36 -10.61
N GLU A 215 13.39 23.51 -11.26
CA GLU A 215 13.14 23.08 -12.64
C GLU A 215 12.41 21.73 -12.68
N PRO A 216 11.48 21.54 -13.64
CA PRO A 216 10.77 20.27 -13.76
C PRO A 216 11.73 19.12 -14.06
N PRO A 217 11.35 17.87 -13.72
CA PRO A 217 12.10 16.70 -14.14
C PRO A 217 12.37 16.65 -15.63
N ARG A 218 13.50 16.05 -15.99
CA ARG A 218 13.67 15.53 -17.35
C ARG A 218 12.54 14.57 -17.63
N LYS A 219 11.88 14.74 -18.77
CA LYS A 219 10.78 13.87 -19.20
C LYS A 219 11.22 12.41 -19.31
N TYR A 220 12.43 12.16 -19.79
CA TYR A 220 13.00 10.83 -19.93
C TYR A 220 14.34 10.74 -19.17
N PRO A 221 14.55 9.68 -18.37
CA PRO A 221 15.80 9.46 -17.66
C PRO A 221 16.91 8.98 -18.60
N VAL A 222 18.14 9.01 -18.10
CA VAL A 222 19.28 8.32 -18.73
C VAL A 222 19.33 6.87 -18.24
N PRO A 223 19.99 5.94 -18.97
CA PRO A 223 20.18 4.58 -18.50
C PRO A 223 20.82 4.54 -17.11
N PHE A 224 20.25 3.73 -16.22
CA PHE A 224 20.79 3.55 -14.88
C PHE A 224 22.05 2.67 -14.94
N PRO A 225 23.18 3.08 -14.35
CA PRO A 225 24.40 2.27 -14.37
C PRO A 225 24.23 0.98 -13.56
N PHE A 226 24.50 -0.17 -14.18
CA PHE A 226 24.35 -1.47 -13.52
C PHE A 226 25.24 -1.63 -12.28
N SER A 227 26.41 -0.99 -12.26
CA SER A 227 27.32 -0.98 -11.10
C SER A 227 26.71 -0.36 -9.83
N LEU A 228 25.59 0.37 -9.95
CA LEU A 228 24.91 1.02 -8.82
C LEU A 228 23.68 0.24 -8.35
N TYR A 229 23.39 -0.91 -8.96
CA TYR A 229 22.17 -1.67 -8.69
C TYR A 229 22.10 -2.16 -7.24
N ASP A 230 23.18 -2.70 -6.69
CA ASP A 230 23.20 -3.22 -5.32
C ASP A 230 22.90 -2.11 -4.28
N VAL A 231 23.44 -0.91 -4.49
CA VAL A 231 23.18 0.25 -3.61
C VAL A 231 21.74 0.73 -3.76
N LEU A 232 21.20 0.70 -4.98
CA LEU A 232 19.80 0.99 -5.24
C LEU A 232 18.88 0.00 -4.52
N GLU A 233 19.15 -1.30 -4.64
CA GLU A 233 18.35 -2.37 -4.03
C GLU A 233 18.30 -2.23 -2.51
N GLN A 234 19.43 -1.88 -1.88
CA GLN A 234 19.49 -1.63 -0.44
C GLN A 234 18.72 -0.36 -0.02
N SER A 235 18.76 0.69 -0.83
CA SER A 235 18.22 2.02 -0.47
C SER A 235 16.74 2.19 -0.80
N LEU A 236 16.25 1.56 -1.87
CA LEU A 236 14.91 1.76 -2.40
C LEU A 236 13.78 1.37 -1.42
N PRO A 237 13.90 0.30 -0.61
CA PRO A 237 12.90 -0.02 0.42
C PRO A 237 12.74 1.09 1.46
N LEU A 238 13.84 1.70 1.91
CA LEU A 238 13.82 2.78 2.90
C LEU A 238 13.20 4.06 2.33
N TYR A 239 13.54 4.41 1.08
CA TYR A 239 12.87 5.49 0.36
C TYR A 239 11.37 5.21 0.22
N THR A 240 10.99 3.98 -0.15
CA THR A 240 9.58 3.60 -0.35
C THR A 240 8.80 3.67 0.96
N TYR A 241 9.42 3.27 2.08
CA TYR A 241 8.85 3.43 3.41
C TYR A 241 8.56 4.91 3.73
N LEU A 242 9.56 5.79 3.62
CA LEU A 242 9.38 7.23 3.87
C LEU A 242 8.36 7.86 2.92
N ARG A 243 8.35 7.45 1.64
CA ARG A 243 7.43 7.97 0.63
C ARG A 243 5.97 7.73 0.99
N ARG A 244 5.63 6.63 1.68
CA ARG A 244 4.25 6.36 2.14
C ARG A 244 3.73 7.40 3.14
N HIS A 245 4.64 8.14 3.78
CA HIS A 245 4.33 9.19 4.75
C HIS A 245 4.38 10.60 4.14
N VAL A 246 4.67 10.74 2.83
CA VAL A 246 4.57 12.02 2.12
C VAL A 246 3.09 12.41 2.04
N ARG A 247 2.75 13.61 2.54
CA ARG A 247 1.41 14.17 2.37
C ARG A 247 1.24 14.58 0.91
N HIS A 248 0.43 13.86 0.16
CA HIS A 248 0.12 14.21 -1.23
C HIS A 248 -0.76 15.47 -1.30
N THR A 249 -0.13 16.64 -1.44
CA THR A 249 -0.80 17.92 -1.71
C THR A 249 -0.80 18.32 -3.19
N SER A 250 -0.27 17.48 -4.08
CA SER A 250 -0.35 17.70 -5.52
C SER A 250 -1.75 17.37 -6.08
N HIS A 251 -2.49 18.41 -6.43
CA HIS A 251 -3.72 18.37 -7.23
C HIS A 251 -3.58 17.69 -8.61
N LEU A 252 -2.37 17.34 -9.07
CA LEU A 252 -2.14 16.79 -10.41
C LEU A 252 -1.72 15.30 -10.44
N LEU A 253 -1.36 14.72 -9.28
CA LEU A 253 -1.10 13.28 -9.13
C LEU A 253 -2.08 12.57 -8.20
N LYS A 254 -2.95 13.31 -7.51
CA LYS A 254 -4.20 12.75 -7.02
C LYS A 254 -4.92 12.16 -8.22
N SER A 255 -5.21 10.85 -8.17
CA SER A 255 -6.50 10.40 -8.71
C SER A 255 -7.52 11.45 -8.29
N PRO A 256 -8.33 12.02 -9.18
CA PRO A 256 -9.31 13.05 -8.80
C PRO A 256 -10.28 12.55 -7.71
N LEU A 257 -10.24 11.26 -7.42
CA LEU A 257 -10.99 10.58 -6.38
C LEU A 257 -10.25 10.65 -5.03
N PRO A 258 -10.93 11.03 -3.94
CA PRO A 258 -10.38 10.88 -2.59
C PRO A 258 -10.04 9.41 -2.31
N PRO A 259 -9.12 9.12 -1.37
CA PRO A 259 -8.91 7.76 -0.89
C PRO A 259 -10.26 7.18 -0.43
N PRO A 260 -10.70 6.03 -0.96
CA PRO A 260 -11.98 5.47 -0.58
C PRO A 260 -11.92 4.96 0.86
N ASP A 261 -13.00 5.16 1.61
CA ASP A 261 -13.16 4.53 2.91
C ASP A 261 -13.23 3.02 2.75
N LEU A 262 -12.57 2.29 3.67
CA LEU A 262 -12.71 0.84 3.70
C LEU A 262 -14.11 0.48 4.21
N PRO A 263 -14.81 -0.48 3.58
CA PRO A 263 -16.11 -0.95 4.06
C PRO A 263 -16.07 -1.44 5.52
N VAL A 264 -14.92 -1.99 5.95
CA VAL A 264 -14.67 -2.40 7.33
C VAL A 264 -13.35 -1.76 7.80
N PRO A 265 -13.37 -0.76 8.70
CA PRO A 265 -12.18 -0.04 9.15
C PRO A 265 -11.08 -0.92 9.75
N ALA A 266 -11.46 -2.04 10.39
CA ALA A 266 -10.52 -2.99 10.97
C ALA A 266 -9.56 -3.62 9.92
N ASN A 267 -9.93 -3.62 8.64
CA ASN A 267 -9.09 -4.13 7.56
C ASN A 267 -7.93 -3.19 7.17
N THR A 268 -7.81 -2.01 7.79
CA THR A 268 -6.70 -1.06 7.54
C THR A 268 -5.34 -1.68 7.88
N LYS A 269 -5.27 -2.43 8.98
CA LYS A 269 -4.04 -3.09 9.47
C LYS A 269 -4.20 -4.60 9.39
N LEU A 270 -4.22 -5.11 8.17
CA LEU A 270 -4.34 -6.54 7.87
C LEU A 270 -2.96 -7.15 7.54
N LEU A 271 -2.75 -8.39 7.95
CA LEU A 271 -1.69 -9.27 7.47
C LEU A 271 -2.24 -10.30 6.48
N ALA A 272 -1.55 -10.51 5.36
CA ALA A 272 -1.86 -11.52 4.35
C ALA A 272 -0.65 -12.40 4.07
N TRP A 273 -0.89 -13.67 3.73
CA TRP A 273 0.17 -14.58 3.28
C TRP A 273 0.39 -14.44 1.79
N VAL A 274 1.64 -14.30 1.34
CA VAL A 274 2.02 -14.31 -0.09
C VAL A 274 3.31 -15.09 -0.27
N GLY A 275 3.27 -16.17 -1.06
CA GLY A 275 4.42 -17.06 -1.25
C GLY A 275 4.69 -17.87 0.01
N ASP A 276 5.70 -17.46 0.77
CA ASP A 276 6.20 -18.05 2.01
C ASP A 276 6.22 -17.06 3.19
N GLU A 277 5.69 -15.84 2.99
CA GLU A 277 5.75 -14.76 3.97
C GLU A 277 4.37 -14.26 4.41
N ILE A 278 4.28 -13.76 5.65
CA ILE A 278 3.14 -12.96 6.12
C ILE A 278 3.52 -11.48 6.03
N LEU A 279 2.77 -10.72 5.24
CA LEU A 279 3.06 -9.35 4.89
C LEU A 279 1.91 -8.40 5.29
N PRO A 280 2.20 -7.16 5.72
CA PRO A 280 1.17 -6.13 5.88
C PRO A 280 0.48 -5.80 4.55
N ARG A 281 -0.79 -5.38 4.61
CA ARG A 281 -1.66 -5.03 3.46
C ARG A 281 -0.95 -4.29 2.33
N ASP A 282 -0.20 -3.23 2.63
CA ASP A 282 0.45 -2.40 1.61
C ASP A 282 1.69 -3.04 0.95
N SER A 283 2.20 -4.11 1.57
CA SER A 283 3.37 -4.85 1.10
C SER A 283 3.01 -6.22 0.53
N ALA A 284 1.81 -6.74 0.79
CA ALA A 284 1.29 -7.98 0.23
C ALA A 284 1.07 -7.84 -1.29
N LYS A 285 2.08 -8.21 -2.07
CA LYS A 285 2.12 -8.05 -3.54
C LYS A 285 2.73 -9.28 -4.18
N VAL A 286 2.25 -9.62 -5.38
CA VAL A 286 2.89 -10.63 -6.24
C VAL A 286 3.85 -9.97 -7.21
N SER A 287 4.85 -10.72 -7.68
CA SER A 287 5.74 -10.25 -8.74
C SER A 287 4.97 -9.97 -10.02
N VAL A 288 5.34 -8.93 -10.77
CA VAL A 288 4.82 -8.72 -12.14
C VAL A 288 5.18 -9.86 -13.09
N PHE A 289 6.17 -10.68 -12.74
CA PHE A 289 6.52 -11.89 -13.46
C PHE A 289 5.70 -13.12 -13.03
N ASP A 290 4.80 -13.01 -12.07
CA ASP A 290 3.89 -14.10 -11.70
C ASP A 290 2.88 -14.38 -12.82
N SER A 291 2.59 -15.68 -13.01
CA SER A 291 1.61 -16.19 -13.98
C SER A 291 0.24 -15.52 -13.87
N ILE A 292 -0.20 -15.16 -12.67
CA ILE A 292 -1.49 -14.50 -12.47
C ILE A 292 -1.52 -13.11 -13.12
N VAL A 293 -0.41 -12.38 -13.09
CA VAL A 293 -0.32 -11.01 -13.64
C VAL A 293 -0.25 -11.04 -15.16
N GLN A 294 0.48 -12.00 -15.72
CA GLN A 294 0.72 -12.07 -17.16
C GLN A 294 -0.45 -12.70 -17.95
N GLY A 295 -1.23 -13.59 -17.32
CA GLY A 295 -2.26 -14.33 -18.03
C GLY A 295 -3.38 -14.93 -17.18
N GLY A 296 -3.54 -14.52 -15.91
CA GLY A 296 -4.61 -15.03 -15.05
C GLY A 296 -4.49 -16.52 -14.68
N ASP A 297 -3.29 -17.09 -14.80
CA ASP A 297 -3.00 -18.52 -14.60
C ASP A 297 -2.89 -18.86 -13.09
N SER A 298 -4.07 -18.99 -12.47
CA SER A 298 -4.23 -19.33 -11.05
C SER A 298 -5.61 -19.96 -10.76
N VAL A 299 -5.67 -20.69 -9.65
CA VAL A 299 -6.90 -21.23 -9.05
C VAL A 299 -7.17 -20.56 -7.70
N TRP A 300 -8.41 -20.59 -7.23
CA TRP A 300 -8.79 -19.95 -5.98
C TRP A 300 -9.90 -20.68 -5.24
N GLU A 301 -10.10 -20.30 -3.98
CA GLU A 301 -11.21 -20.72 -3.13
C GLU A 301 -11.70 -19.57 -2.25
N GLY A 302 -12.97 -19.62 -1.90
CA GLY A 302 -13.57 -18.73 -0.90
C GLY A 302 -13.85 -19.51 0.37
N LEU A 303 -13.14 -19.20 1.46
CA LEU A 303 -13.35 -19.82 2.77
C LEU A 303 -14.08 -18.87 3.72
N ARG A 304 -14.75 -19.45 4.72
CA ARG A 304 -15.47 -18.71 5.76
C ARG A 304 -15.11 -19.24 7.13
N ILE A 305 -14.95 -18.32 8.07
CA ILE A 305 -14.65 -18.63 9.46
C ILE A 305 -15.89 -18.33 10.30
N TYR A 306 -16.30 -19.32 11.08
CA TYR A 306 -17.36 -19.21 12.07
C TYR A 306 -16.88 -19.80 13.39
N ASN A 307 -17.01 -19.04 14.49
CA ASN A 307 -16.75 -19.50 15.86
C ASN A 307 -15.49 -20.39 16.00
N GLY A 308 -14.34 -19.87 15.57
CA GLY A 308 -13.04 -20.52 15.66
C GLY A 308 -12.81 -21.66 14.67
N LYS A 309 -13.70 -21.90 13.70
CA LYS A 309 -13.62 -22.99 12.72
C LYS A 309 -13.64 -22.48 11.29
N VAL A 310 -12.84 -23.10 10.42
CA VAL A 310 -12.91 -22.90 8.97
C VAL A 310 -13.94 -23.86 8.39
N PHE A 311 -15.06 -23.32 7.92
CA PHE A 311 -16.18 -24.10 7.41
C PHE A 311 -15.80 -24.86 6.13
N LYS A 312 -16.12 -26.15 6.07
CA LYS A 312 -15.93 -27.01 4.88
C LYS A 312 -14.51 -26.99 4.29
N LEU A 313 -13.49 -26.78 5.13
CA LEU A 313 -12.11 -26.58 4.67
C LEU A 313 -11.59 -27.72 3.80
N GLU A 314 -11.83 -28.97 4.19
CA GLU A 314 -11.27 -30.12 3.47
C GLU A 314 -11.86 -30.23 2.06
N GLU A 315 -13.16 -29.98 1.89
CA GLU A 315 -13.84 -29.98 0.60
C GLU A 315 -13.40 -28.81 -0.29
N HIS A 316 -13.18 -27.63 0.29
CA HIS A 316 -12.59 -26.51 -0.43
C HIS A 316 -11.19 -26.83 -0.93
N LEU A 317 -10.36 -27.48 -0.11
CA LEU A 317 -9.02 -27.87 -0.50
C LEU A 317 -9.04 -28.95 -1.59
N ASP A 318 -9.94 -29.94 -1.52
CA ASP A 318 -10.13 -30.92 -2.61
C ASP A 318 -10.34 -30.20 -3.95
N ARG A 319 -11.28 -29.25 -4.01
CA ARG A 319 -11.58 -28.49 -5.24
C ARG A 319 -10.41 -27.62 -5.71
N LEU A 320 -9.66 -27.01 -4.79
CA LEU A 320 -8.45 -26.25 -5.12
C LEU A 320 -7.40 -27.16 -5.80
N PHE A 321 -7.14 -28.34 -5.22
CA PHE A 321 -6.17 -29.31 -5.73
C PHE A 321 -6.62 -29.90 -7.08
N ASP A 322 -7.91 -30.24 -7.22
CA ASP A 322 -8.46 -30.74 -8.48
C ASP A 322 -8.37 -29.69 -9.60
N SER A 323 -8.64 -28.42 -9.27
CA SER A 323 -8.50 -27.31 -10.22
C SER A 323 -7.04 -27.10 -10.62
N ALA A 324 -6.11 -27.14 -9.66
CA ALA A 324 -4.67 -27.02 -9.94
C ALA A 324 -4.17 -28.18 -10.83
N LYS A 325 -4.65 -29.40 -10.55
CA LYS A 325 -4.36 -30.59 -11.35
C LYS A 325 -4.91 -30.48 -12.77
N ALA A 326 -6.13 -29.99 -12.94
CA ALA A 326 -6.73 -29.77 -14.26
C ALA A 326 -5.92 -28.78 -15.11
N LEU A 327 -5.28 -27.80 -14.47
CA LEU A 327 -4.36 -26.86 -15.10
C LEU A 327 -2.91 -27.38 -15.18
N ALA A 328 -2.65 -28.63 -14.83
CA ALA A 328 -1.32 -29.25 -14.81
C ALA A 328 -0.29 -28.42 -14.01
N PHE A 329 -0.65 -27.94 -12.82
CA PHE A 329 0.30 -27.30 -11.92
C PHE A 329 1.31 -28.34 -11.42
N GLU A 330 2.58 -27.95 -11.38
CA GLU A 330 3.67 -28.71 -10.79
C GLU A 330 4.12 -28.03 -9.50
N ASN A 331 4.72 -28.79 -8.57
CA ASN A 331 5.21 -28.28 -7.28
C ASN A 331 4.12 -27.56 -6.46
N VAL A 332 2.90 -28.10 -6.51
CA VAL A 332 1.77 -27.63 -5.69
C VAL A 332 2.09 -27.89 -4.20
N PRO A 333 1.92 -26.90 -3.30
CA PRO A 333 2.14 -27.11 -1.87
C PRO A 333 1.22 -28.20 -1.32
N THR A 334 1.69 -28.94 -0.34
CA THR A 334 0.91 -29.99 0.32
C THR A 334 -0.31 -29.42 1.05
N ARG A 335 -1.30 -30.28 1.30
CA ARG A 335 -2.50 -29.91 2.07
C ARG A 335 -2.15 -29.31 3.44
N ASP A 336 -1.16 -29.87 4.12
CA ASP A 336 -0.74 -29.40 5.44
C ASP A 336 -0.05 -28.04 5.38
N GLU A 337 0.78 -27.77 4.37
CA GLU A 337 1.39 -26.45 4.15
C GLU A 337 0.33 -25.38 3.87
N VAL A 338 -0.69 -25.70 3.06
CA VAL A 338 -1.81 -24.78 2.80
C VAL A 338 -2.60 -24.50 4.08
N LYS A 339 -2.89 -25.53 4.89
CA LYS A 339 -3.58 -25.38 6.18
C LYS A 339 -2.76 -24.55 7.16
N GLU A 340 -1.45 -24.80 7.25
CA GLU A 340 -0.55 -24.02 8.10
C GLU A 340 -0.57 -22.54 7.72
N ALA A 341 -0.46 -22.22 6.42
CA ALA A 341 -0.52 -20.84 5.94
C ALA A 341 -1.84 -20.16 6.32
N ILE A 342 -2.97 -20.85 6.14
CA ILE A 342 -4.30 -20.36 6.54
C ILE A 342 -4.34 -20.07 8.04
N PHE A 343 -3.99 -21.05 8.87
CA PHE A 343 -4.10 -20.93 10.33
C PHE A 343 -3.16 -19.88 10.90
N ARG A 344 -1.89 -19.86 10.48
CA ARG A 344 -0.93 -18.84 10.93
C ARG A 344 -1.39 -17.44 10.60
N THR A 345 -1.95 -17.24 9.40
CA THR A 345 -2.45 -15.93 8.98
C THR A 345 -3.67 -15.50 9.81
N LEU A 346 -4.63 -16.40 10.05
CA LEU A 346 -5.79 -16.11 10.88
C LEU A 346 -5.39 -15.78 12.34
N ILE A 347 -4.55 -16.62 12.95
CA ILE A 347 -4.08 -16.46 14.34
C ILE A 347 -3.34 -15.13 14.50
N ARG A 348 -2.47 -14.75 13.55
CA ARG A 348 -1.72 -13.49 13.60
C ARG A 348 -2.60 -12.25 13.46
N ASN A 349 -3.74 -12.36 12.79
CA ASN A 349 -4.74 -11.29 12.70
C ASN A 349 -5.77 -11.32 13.85
N GLY A 350 -5.80 -12.37 14.69
CA GLY A 350 -6.86 -12.56 15.68
C GLY A 350 -8.24 -12.81 15.05
N MET A 351 -8.27 -13.39 13.84
CA MET A 351 -9.48 -13.61 13.05
C MET A 351 -10.08 -14.98 13.31
N PHE A 352 -10.99 -15.05 14.28
CA PHE A 352 -11.64 -16.30 14.69
C PHE A 352 -13.14 -16.35 14.37
N ASP A 353 -13.72 -15.32 13.79
CA ASP A 353 -15.12 -15.29 13.36
C ASP A 353 -15.33 -14.25 12.27
N ASN A 354 -16.51 -14.22 11.62
CA ASN A 354 -16.91 -13.16 10.66
C ASN A 354 -15.83 -12.79 9.62
N THR A 355 -15.04 -13.78 9.21
CA THR A 355 -13.89 -13.60 8.33
C THR A 355 -14.10 -14.39 7.06
N HIS A 356 -13.76 -13.77 5.93
CA HIS A 356 -13.67 -14.44 4.65
C HIS A 356 -12.21 -14.52 4.23
N ILE A 357 -11.79 -15.68 3.70
CA ILE A 357 -10.50 -15.82 3.04
C ILE A 357 -10.73 -15.98 1.55
N ARG A 358 -10.07 -15.12 0.76
CA ARG A 358 -9.77 -15.41 -0.63
C ARG A 358 -8.44 -16.15 -0.69
N LEU A 359 -8.53 -17.47 -0.81
CA LEU A 359 -7.39 -18.37 -0.99
C LEU A 359 -7.07 -18.43 -2.47
N SER A 360 -5.83 -18.22 -2.89
CA SER A 360 -5.45 -18.35 -4.30
C SER A 360 -4.11 -19.06 -4.42
N LEU A 361 -3.98 -19.87 -5.46
CA LEU A 361 -2.75 -20.55 -5.82
C LEU A 361 -2.43 -20.22 -7.27
N THR A 362 -1.34 -19.50 -7.49
CA THR A 362 -0.85 -19.21 -8.84
C THR A 362 0.15 -20.28 -9.26
N ARG A 363 0.33 -20.47 -10.57
CA ARG A 363 1.42 -21.34 -11.08
C ARG A 363 2.81 -20.83 -10.68
N GLY A 364 2.90 -19.56 -10.29
CA GLY A 364 4.08 -18.95 -9.69
C GLY A 364 4.78 -17.93 -10.56
N LYS A 365 5.91 -17.46 -10.06
CA LYS A 365 6.81 -16.55 -10.76
C LYS A 365 7.42 -17.23 -11.99
N LYS A 366 7.55 -16.48 -13.09
CA LYS A 366 8.24 -16.91 -14.30
C LYS A 366 9.68 -16.38 -14.34
N VAL A 367 10.59 -17.15 -14.96
CA VAL A 367 11.96 -16.69 -15.27
C VAL A 367 12.00 -15.65 -16.38
N THR A 368 10.99 -15.63 -17.25
CA THR A 368 10.82 -14.65 -18.31
C THR A 368 9.34 -14.49 -18.67
N SER A 369 9.00 -13.42 -19.36
CA SER A 369 7.63 -13.23 -19.85
C SER A 369 7.32 -14.21 -20.99
N GLY A 370 6.11 -14.78 -20.97
CA GLY A 370 5.65 -15.70 -22.00
C GLY A 370 4.47 -16.56 -21.57
N MET A 371 3.80 -17.20 -22.53
CA MET A 371 2.61 -18.01 -22.27
C MET A 371 2.93 -19.42 -21.76
N SER A 372 4.10 -19.97 -22.08
CA SER A 372 4.46 -21.34 -21.71
C SER A 372 4.50 -21.52 -20.18
N PRO A 373 3.84 -22.56 -19.62
CA PRO A 373 3.99 -22.97 -18.23
C PRO A 373 5.42 -23.39 -17.86
N ALA A 374 6.24 -23.78 -18.84
CA ALA A 374 7.63 -24.19 -18.61
C ALA A 374 8.53 -23.07 -18.07
N PHE A 375 8.08 -21.82 -18.09
CA PHE A 375 8.81 -20.70 -17.49
C PHE A 375 8.58 -20.54 -15.98
N ASN A 376 7.61 -21.26 -15.40
CA ASN A 376 7.27 -21.23 -13.98
C ASN A 376 8.22 -22.13 -13.17
N LEU A 377 9.46 -21.67 -12.99
CA LEU A 377 10.52 -22.48 -12.37
C LEU A 377 10.74 -22.19 -10.88
N TYR A 378 9.98 -21.26 -10.28
CA TYR A 378 10.13 -20.86 -8.88
C TYR A 378 9.11 -21.51 -7.93
N GLY A 379 8.30 -22.46 -8.42
CA GLY A 379 7.20 -23.07 -7.65
C GLY A 379 5.94 -22.19 -7.60
N CYS A 380 4.84 -22.76 -7.09
CA CYS A 380 3.56 -22.05 -6.98
C CYS A 380 3.60 -20.92 -5.94
N THR A 381 2.84 -19.84 -6.19
CA THR A 381 2.65 -18.77 -5.19
C THR A 381 1.32 -18.97 -4.47
N LEU A 382 1.36 -19.35 -3.19
CA LEU A 382 0.16 -19.42 -2.34
C LEU A 382 -0.17 -18.03 -1.79
N ILE A 383 -1.45 -17.66 -1.82
CA ILE A 383 -1.96 -16.38 -1.34
C ILE A 383 -3.13 -16.64 -0.39
N VAL A 384 -3.01 -16.19 0.85
CA VAL A 384 -4.09 -16.20 1.85
C VAL A 384 -4.45 -14.76 2.17
N LEU A 385 -5.57 -14.29 1.62
CA LEU A 385 -6.10 -12.95 1.89
C LEU A 385 -7.34 -13.06 2.77
N PRO A 386 -7.20 -12.99 4.11
CA PRO A 386 -8.33 -12.86 5.01
C PRO A 386 -8.83 -11.42 5.06
N GLU A 387 -10.12 -11.21 5.26
CA GLU A 387 -10.70 -9.91 5.61
C GLU A 387 -11.85 -10.09 6.59
N TRP A 388 -11.99 -9.17 7.55
CA TRP A 388 -13.25 -9.02 8.30
C TRP A 388 -14.33 -8.67 7.30
N LYS A 389 -15.33 -9.54 7.16
CA LYS A 389 -16.29 -9.42 6.07
C LYS A 389 -17.66 -9.99 6.44
N PRO A 390 -18.63 -9.14 6.83
CA PRO A 390 -20.00 -9.61 7.05
C PRO A 390 -20.61 -10.18 5.75
N PRO A 391 -21.74 -10.90 5.83
CA PRO A 391 -22.49 -11.34 4.65
C PRO A 391 -22.77 -10.17 3.70
N VAL A 392 -22.62 -10.40 2.39
CA VAL A 392 -22.71 -9.32 1.38
C VAL A 392 -24.13 -9.04 0.89
N TYR A 393 -25.06 -9.97 1.12
CA TYR A 393 -26.46 -9.84 0.71
C TYR A 393 -27.38 -9.78 1.92
N ASP A 394 -28.54 -9.16 1.74
CA ASP A 394 -29.62 -9.20 2.70
C ASP A 394 -30.32 -10.57 2.64
N ASN A 395 -29.91 -11.46 3.54
CA ASN A 395 -30.50 -12.79 3.67
C ASN A 395 -31.89 -12.76 4.34
N THR A 396 -32.38 -11.59 4.80
CA THR A 396 -33.69 -11.43 5.45
C THR A 396 -34.78 -11.04 4.46
N SER A 397 -34.53 -10.04 3.61
CA SER A 397 -35.50 -9.56 2.61
C SER A 397 -35.27 -10.11 1.21
N GLY A 398 -34.09 -10.68 0.96
CA GLY A 398 -33.70 -11.24 -0.34
C GLY A 398 -33.16 -10.18 -1.31
N ILE A 399 -32.78 -10.66 -2.49
CA ILE A 399 -32.20 -9.83 -3.56
C ILE A 399 -33.05 -9.86 -4.83
N ILE A 400 -32.77 -8.89 -5.69
CA ILE A 400 -33.31 -8.81 -7.04
C ILE A 400 -32.23 -9.31 -8.01
N LEU A 401 -32.59 -10.17 -8.94
CA LEU A 401 -31.73 -10.62 -10.03
C LEU A 401 -32.14 -10.01 -11.37
N VAL A 402 -31.16 -9.89 -12.26
CA VAL A 402 -31.37 -9.63 -13.68
C VAL A 402 -30.61 -10.66 -14.51
N THR A 403 -31.18 -11.06 -15.64
CA THR A 403 -30.53 -11.93 -16.60
C THR A 403 -29.48 -11.15 -17.38
N ALA A 404 -28.23 -11.58 -17.28
CA ALA A 404 -27.13 -11.00 -18.05
C ALA A 404 -27.23 -11.42 -19.53
N THR A 405 -26.87 -10.50 -20.40
CA THR A 405 -26.60 -10.77 -21.81
C THR A 405 -25.30 -11.55 -21.98
N THR A 406 -24.30 -11.29 -21.13
CA THR A 406 -23.07 -12.09 -21.05
C THR A 406 -23.38 -13.56 -20.71
N ARG A 407 -22.96 -14.47 -21.59
CA ARG A 407 -23.12 -15.93 -21.40
C ARG A 407 -21.99 -16.51 -20.58
N ARG A 408 -22.29 -17.60 -19.87
CA ARG A 408 -21.30 -18.31 -19.08
C ARG A 408 -20.32 -19.06 -19.97
N ASN A 409 -19.05 -19.11 -19.55
CA ASN A 409 -18.01 -19.84 -20.28
C ASN A 409 -18.37 -21.32 -20.39
N SER A 410 -18.37 -21.83 -21.62
CA SER A 410 -18.48 -23.26 -21.87
C SER A 410 -17.14 -23.97 -21.64
N PRO A 411 -17.15 -25.29 -21.35
CA PRO A 411 -15.91 -26.09 -21.28
C PRO A 411 -15.03 -26.04 -22.54
N ASN A 412 -15.58 -25.62 -23.69
CA ASN A 412 -14.82 -25.46 -24.93
C ASN A 412 -13.93 -24.20 -24.96
N ASN A 413 -14.16 -23.25 -24.04
CA ASN A 413 -13.39 -22.00 -23.98
C ASN A 413 -12.53 -21.98 -22.71
N LEU A 414 -13.19 -22.06 -21.57
CA LEU A 414 -12.56 -22.12 -20.27
C LEU A 414 -13.56 -22.77 -19.32
N ASP A 415 -13.24 -23.99 -18.88
CA ASP A 415 -14.18 -24.80 -18.09
C ASP A 415 -14.45 -24.16 -16.73
N SER A 416 -15.72 -23.79 -16.52
CA SER A 416 -16.20 -23.19 -15.28
C SER A 416 -16.14 -24.16 -14.08
N LYS A 417 -15.93 -25.46 -14.32
CA LYS A 417 -15.66 -26.45 -13.25
C LYS A 417 -14.26 -26.29 -12.63
N ILE A 418 -13.33 -25.65 -13.35
CA ILE A 418 -12.04 -25.27 -12.79
C ILE A 418 -12.26 -23.96 -12.04
N HIS A 419 -12.01 -23.94 -10.74
CA HIS A 419 -12.22 -22.74 -9.93
C HIS A 419 -11.03 -21.76 -10.11
N HIS A 420 -10.96 -21.15 -11.29
CA HIS A 420 -9.85 -20.31 -11.76
C HIS A 420 -10.08 -18.80 -11.53
N ASN A 421 -9.03 -17.97 -11.54
CA ASN A 421 -9.16 -16.51 -11.34
C ASN A 421 -9.53 -15.72 -12.60
N ASN A 422 -9.75 -16.36 -13.75
CA ASN A 422 -10.19 -15.70 -14.98
C ASN A 422 -11.68 -15.29 -14.93
N LEU A 423 -11.98 -14.28 -14.11
CA LEU A 423 -13.34 -13.85 -13.76
C LEU A 423 -13.85 -12.67 -14.58
N LEU A 424 -13.18 -12.28 -15.67
CA LEU A 424 -13.63 -11.13 -16.49
C LEU A 424 -15.04 -11.35 -17.04
N ASN A 425 -15.37 -12.58 -17.45
CA ASN A 425 -16.72 -12.97 -17.88
C ASN A 425 -17.76 -12.70 -16.78
N ASN A 426 -17.48 -13.09 -15.54
CA ASN A 426 -18.35 -12.84 -14.38
C ASN A 426 -18.44 -11.35 -14.04
N ILE A 427 -17.33 -10.60 -14.13
CA ILE A 427 -17.29 -9.16 -13.87
C ILE A 427 -18.16 -8.39 -14.87
N LEU A 428 -18.16 -8.78 -16.15
CA LEU A 428 -19.04 -8.18 -17.16
C LEU A 428 -20.51 -8.37 -16.81
N ALA A 429 -20.90 -9.59 -16.42
CA ALA A 429 -22.26 -9.84 -15.93
C ALA A 429 -22.59 -9.01 -14.67
N LYS A 430 -21.63 -8.84 -13.74
CA LYS A 430 -21.83 -7.97 -12.57
C LYS A 430 -22.03 -6.51 -12.95
N ILE A 431 -21.32 -6.01 -13.97
CA ILE A 431 -21.50 -4.65 -14.49
C ILE A 431 -22.92 -4.48 -15.04
N GLU A 432 -23.43 -5.46 -15.79
CA GLU A 432 -24.82 -5.44 -16.26
C GLU A 432 -25.83 -5.43 -15.10
N GLY A 433 -25.61 -6.26 -14.07
CA GLY A 433 -26.40 -6.27 -12.84
C GLY A 433 -26.44 -4.91 -12.13
N ASN A 434 -25.27 -4.28 -11.99
CA ASN A 434 -25.16 -2.95 -11.38
C ASN A 434 -25.91 -1.88 -12.21
N ASN A 435 -25.80 -1.92 -13.54
CA ASN A 435 -26.52 -0.98 -14.42
C ASN A 435 -28.05 -1.15 -14.33
N ALA A 436 -28.52 -2.34 -13.99
CA ALA A 436 -29.94 -2.63 -13.75
C ALA A 436 -30.38 -2.35 -12.30
N ASN A 437 -29.47 -1.89 -11.41
CA ASN A 437 -29.68 -1.78 -9.96
C ASN A 437 -30.16 -3.09 -9.31
N ALA A 438 -29.68 -4.23 -9.83
CA ALA A 438 -29.96 -5.56 -9.29
C ALA A 438 -28.89 -5.96 -8.25
N GLY A 439 -29.28 -6.81 -7.31
CA GLY A 439 -28.37 -7.36 -6.29
C GLY A 439 -27.31 -8.28 -6.90
N ASP A 440 -27.68 -9.04 -7.93
CA ASP A 440 -26.75 -9.86 -8.73
C ASP A 440 -27.29 -10.14 -10.14
N ALA A 441 -26.45 -10.72 -10.99
CA ALA A 441 -26.83 -11.08 -12.36
C ALA A 441 -26.78 -12.60 -12.58
N ILE A 442 -27.86 -13.18 -13.10
CA ILE A 442 -27.91 -14.58 -13.50
C ILE A 442 -27.35 -14.74 -14.92
N MET A 443 -26.43 -15.69 -15.10
CA MET A 443 -25.81 -16.00 -16.39
C MET A 443 -26.45 -17.25 -16.99
N LEU A 444 -26.66 -17.22 -18.31
CA LEU A 444 -27.15 -18.37 -19.07
C LEU A 444 -26.00 -19.08 -19.79
N ASP A 445 -26.17 -20.38 -20.02
CA ASP A 445 -25.30 -21.14 -20.91
C ASP A 445 -25.53 -20.77 -22.39
N LYS A 446 -24.74 -21.36 -23.29
CA LYS A 446 -24.83 -21.10 -24.74
C LYS A 446 -26.19 -21.49 -25.35
N ASP A 447 -26.94 -22.38 -24.71
CA ASP A 447 -28.22 -22.92 -25.19
C ASP A 447 -29.41 -22.20 -24.54
N GLY A 448 -29.16 -21.27 -23.62
CA GLY A 448 -30.15 -20.43 -22.96
C GLY A 448 -30.69 -20.99 -21.64
N TYR A 449 -30.10 -22.05 -21.11
CA TYR A 449 -30.43 -22.57 -19.79
C TYR A 449 -29.72 -21.79 -18.67
N VAL A 450 -30.32 -21.80 -17.49
CA VAL A 450 -29.74 -21.16 -16.30
C VAL A 450 -28.45 -21.90 -15.92
N SER A 451 -27.36 -21.15 -15.73
CA SER A 451 -26.07 -21.70 -15.32
C SER A 451 -25.75 -21.38 -13.86
N GLU A 452 -25.28 -20.17 -13.57
CA GLU A 452 -24.94 -19.68 -12.23
C GLU A 452 -25.02 -18.15 -12.21
N THR A 453 -24.93 -17.51 -11.04
CA THR A 453 -24.77 -16.05 -11.00
C THR A 453 -23.32 -15.66 -11.24
N ASN A 454 -23.05 -14.36 -11.32
CA ASN A 454 -21.68 -13.88 -11.38
C ASN A 454 -20.81 -14.23 -10.15
N ALA A 455 -21.39 -14.63 -9.01
CA ALA A 455 -20.64 -14.83 -7.76
C ALA A 455 -21.10 -16.00 -6.87
N THR A 456 -22.19 -16.70 -7.18
CA THR A 456 -22.77 -17.76 -6.33
C THR A 456 -23.24 -18.98 -7.13
N ASN A 457 -23.31 -20.12 -6.44
CA ASN A 457 -23.77 -21.44 -6.91
C ASN A 457 -24.98 -21.94 -6.10
N ILE A 458 -25.28 -23.24 -6.13
CA ILE A 458 -26.32 -23.89 -5.33
C ILE A 458 -25.71 -24.98 -4.44
N VAL A 459 -26.02 -24.96 -3.14
CA VAL A 459 -25.57 -25.94 -2.14
C VAL A 459 -26.63 -27.04 -2.06
N MET A 460 -26.29 -28.18 -2.64
CA MET A 460 -27.23 -29.28 -2.88
C MET A 460 -27.38 -30.22 -1.67
N ASP A 461 -26.31 -30.42 -0.88
CA ASP A 461 -26.28 -31.38 0.24
C ASP A 461 -27.33 -31.09 1.32
N LEU A 462 -27.58 -29.81 1.62
CA LEU A 462 -28.55 -29.40 2.63
C LEU A 462 -29.98 -29.74 2.22
N VAL A 463 -30.29 -29.61 0.93
CA VAL A 463 -31.62 -29.91 0.36
C VAL A 463 -31.97 -31.37 0.62
N VAL A 464 -31.02 -32.29 0.34
CA VAL A 464 -31.21 -33.73 0.58
C VAL A 464 -31.34 -34.04 2.08
N LYS A 465 -30.53 -33.42 2.93
CA LYS A 465 -30.58 -33.62 4.40
C LYS A 465 -31.91 -33.17 5.01
N GLU A 466 -32.44 -32.05 4.53
CA GLU A 466 -33.76 -31.54 4.92
C GLU A 466 -34.91 -32.31 4.26
N LYS A 467 -34.61 -33.41 3.55
CA LYS A 467 -35.56 -34.34 2.93
C LYS A 467 -36.39 -33.74 1.80
N PHE A 468 -35.88 -32.68 1.16
CA PHE A 468 -36.42 -32.19 -0.09
C PHE A 468 -35.94 -33.05 -1.26
N VAL A 469 -36.74 -33.09 -2.32
CA VAL A 469 -36.35 -33.72 -3.58
C VAL A 469 -35.35 -32.81 -4.29
N LEU A 470 -34.26 -33.41 -4.76
CA LEU A 470 -33.21 -32.71 -5.48
C LEU A 470 -33.09 -33.27 -6.90
N GLU A 471 -33.19 -32.41 -7.89
CA GLU A 471 -32.96 -32.75 -9.30
C GLU A 471 -31.89 -31.83 -9.89
N GLU A 472 -30.80 -32.42 -10.39
CA GLU A 472 -29.81 -31.71 -11.22
C GLU A 472 -30.18 -31.88 -12.69
N ARG A 473 -30.65 -30.79 -13.33
CA ARG A 473 -31.03 -30.78 -14.74
C ARG A 473 -30.97 -29.37 -15.31
N ASN A 474 -31.11 -29.27 -16.62
CA ASN A 474 -31.27 -28.00 -17.30
C ASN A 474 -32.59 -27.33 -16.87
N ILE A 475 -32.49 -26.07 -16.44
CA ILE A 475 -33.64 -25.24 -16.04
C ILE A 475 -33.78 -24.13 -17.08
N SER A 476 -34.96 -24.05 -17.71
CA SER A 476 -35.25 -22.99 -18.67
C SER A 476 -35.51 -21.68 -17.95
N LEU A 477 -35.28 -20.55 -18.63
CA LEU A 477 -35.55 -19.24 -18.04
C LEU A 477 -37.03 -19.06 -17.67
N SER A 478 -37.94 -19.66 -18.44
CA SER A 478 -39.38 -19.62 -18.12
C SER A 478 -39.70 -20.35 -16.83
N GLU A 479 -39.10 -21.53 -16.62
CA GLU A 479 -39.28 -22.29 -15.38
C GLU A 479 -38.72 -21.50 -14.18
N PHE A 480 -37.54 -20.91 -14.35
CA PHE A 480 -36.90 -20.09 -13.33
C PHE A 480 -37.74 -18.87 -12.93
N HIS A 481 -38.42 -18.23 -13.89
CA HIS A 481 -39.32 -17.09 -13.63
C HIS A 481 -40.64 -17.48 -12.97
N THR A 482 -41.05 -18.74 -13.06
CA THR A 482 -42.33 -19.22 -12.51
C THR A 482 -42.17 -20.07 -11.25
N ALA A 483 -40.95 -20.20 -10.72
CA ALA A 483 -40.70 -20.93 -9.49
C ALA A 483 -41.43 -20.30 -8.29
N ASP A 484 -41.86 -21.14 -7.35
CA ASP A 484 -42.49 -20.69 -6.10
C ASP A 484 -41.50 -19.95 -5.19
N GLU A 485 -40.26 -20.45 -5.14
CA GLU A 485 -39.14 -19.87 -4.40
C GLU A 485 -37.85 -19.99 -5.21
N VAL A 486 -36.98 -18.98 -5.12
CA VAL A 486 -35.63 -19.01 -5.69
C VAL A 486 -34.66 -18.51 -4.64
N TRP A 487 -33.48 -19.12 -4.56
CA TRP A 487 -32.37 -18.64 -3.75
C TRP A 487 -31.05 -18.86 -4.49
N THR A 488 -30.03 -18.13 -4.07
CA THR A 488 -28.65 -18.33 -4.51
C THR A 488 -27.79 -18.67 -3.30
N THR A 489 -26.63 -19.29 -3.51
CA THR A 489 -25.74 -19.59 -2.40
C THR A 489 -24.26 -19.62 -2.73
N GLY A 490 -23.45 -19.12 -1.81
CA GLY A 490 -21.99 -19.15 -1.94
C GLY A 490 -21.35 -18.72 -0.64
N THR A 491 -20.04 -18.89 -0.50
CA THR A 491 -19.32 -18.61 0.75
C THR A 491 -19.58 -17.20 1.31
N MET A 492 -19.77 -16.21 0.43
CA MET A 492 -19.98 -14.80 0.81
C MET A 492 -21.45 -14.44 1.05
N GLY A 493 -22.35 -14.99 0.25
CA GLY A 493 -23.80 -14.73 0.32
C GLY A 493 -24.54 -15.66 1.27
N GLU A 494 -23.91 -16.77 1.66
CA GLU A 494 -24.54 -17.88 2.38
C GLU A 494 -25.73 -18.43 1.59
N LEU A 495 -26.95 -18.40 2.13
CA LEU A 495 -28.19 -18.72 1.42
C LEU A 495 -29.03 -17.46 1.29
N THR A 496 -29.03 -16.89 0.09
CA THR A 496 -29.66 -15.60 -0.20
C THR A 496 -30.94 -15.79 -1.00
N PRO A 497 -32.11 -15.41 -0.45
CA PRO A 497 -33.39 -15.49 -1.16
C PRO A 497 -33.44 -14.55 -2.37
N VAL A 498 -34.18 -14.91 -3.40
CA VAL A 498 -34.44 -14.07 -4.58
C VAL A 498 -35.94 -13.82 -4.67
N THR A 499 -36.33 -12.55 -4.57
CA THR A 499 -37.75 -12.16 -4.55
C THR A 499 -38.23 -11.63 -5.90
N LYS A 500 -37.30 -11.29 -6.80
CA LYS A 500 -37.63 -10.70 -8.11
C LYS A 500 -36.56 -11.02 -9.15
N ILE A 501 -36.98 -11.36 -10.38
CA ILE A 501 -36.10 -11.67 -11.51
C ILE A 501 -36.63 -10.96 -12.75
N ASP A 502 -35.80 -10.15 -13.43
CA ASP A 502 -36.17 -9.47 -14.69
C ASP A 502 -37.48 -8.67 -14.62
N GLY A 503 -37.74 -8.01 -13.48
CA GLY A 503 -38.98 -7.27 -13.28
C GLY A 503 -40.14 -8.11 -12.73
N ARG A 504 -40.05 -9.44 -12.75
CA ARG A 504 -41.11 -10.38 -12.32
C ARG A 504 -40.94 -10.77 -10.86
N VAL A 505 -42.03 -10.72 -10.10
CA VAL A 505 -42.06 -11.18 -8.70
C VAL A 505 -42.04 -12.71 -8.68
N ILE A 506 -41.18 -13.28 -7.84
CA ILE A 506 -41.10 -14.73 -7.61
C ILE A 506 -42.03 -15.08 -6.44
N GLY A 507 -42.88 -16.09 -6.63
CA GLY A 507 -43.93 -16.44 -5.67
C GLY A 507 -44.80 -15.23 -5.29
N ASP A 508 -44.86 -14.92 -3.99
CA ASP A 508 -45.56 -13.75 -3.44
C ASP A 508 -44.64 -12.55 -3.16
N GLY A 509 -43.37 -12.62 -3.59
CA GLY A 509 -42.34 -11.60 -3.37
C GLY A 509 -41.72 -11.61 -1.99
N LYS A 510 -41.97 -12.66 -1.18
CA LYS A 510 -41.38 -12.83 0.15
C LYS A 510 -40.49 -14.07 0.19
N VAL A 511 -39.65 -14.14 1.23
CA VAL A 511 -38.86 -15.35 1.51
C VAL A 511 -39.81 -16.46 1.97
N GLY A 512 -39.92 -17.50 1.16
CA GLY A 512 -40.80 -18.63 1.39
C GLY A 512 -40.29 -19.63 2.44
N PRO A 513 -41.15 -20.59 2.84
CA PRO A 513 -40.87 -21.54 3.90
C PRO A 513 -39.68 -22.47 3.61
N VAL A 514 -39.49 -22.90 2.36
CA VAL A 514 -38.38 -23.82 2.01
C VAL A 514 -37.04 -23.11 2.20
N THR A 515 -36.93 -21.89 1.68
CA THR A 515 -35.73 -21.07 1.79
C THR A 515 -35.38 -20.80 3.25
N ARG A 516 -36.38 -20.46 4.09
CA ARG A 516 -36.15 -20.24 5.54
C ARG A 516 -35.66 -21.49 6.25
N GLN A 517 -36.26 -22.64 5.97
CA GLN A 517 -35.83 -23.91 6.57
C GLN A 517 -34.37 -24.22 6.20
N LEU A 518 -33.99 -24.00 4.94
CA LEU A 518 -32.61 -24.19 4.49
C LEU A 518 -31.64 -23.20 5.14
N GLN A 519 -32.04 -21.93 5.32
CA GLN A 519 -31.23 -20.93 6.03
C GLN A 519 -30.99 -21.33 7.49
N GLU A 520 -32.02 -21.79 8.20
CA GLU A 520 -31.88 -22.29 9.57
C GLU A 520 -30.99 -23.53 9.64
N ALA A 521 -31.13 -24.46 8.71
CA ALA A 521 -30.31 -25.65 8.61
C ALA A 521 -28.84 -25.30 8.34
N TYR A 522 -28.59 -24.35 7.43
CA TYR A 522 -27.24 -23.84 7.14
C TYR A 522 -26.61 -23.18 8.37
N LYS A 523 -27.35 -22.31 9.08
CA LYS A 523 -26.87 -21.68 10.31
C LYS A 523 -26.44 -22.73 11.35
N LYS A 524 -27.29 -23.72 11.62
CA LYS A 524 -26.96 -24.85 12.52
C LYS A 524 -25.74 -25.62 12.03
N LEU A 525 -25.59 -25.82 10.72
CA LEU A 525 -24.44 -26.50 10.16
C LEU A 525 -23.14 -25.70 10.35
N THR A 526 -23.17 -24.38 10.16
CA THR A 526 -22.00 -23.51 10.34
C THR A 526 -21.55 -23.41 11.81
N GLU A 527 -22.47 -23.52 12.76
CA GLU A 527 -22.14 -23.54 14.20
C GLU A 527 -21.41 -24.84 14.60
N ASN A 528 -21.81 -25.97 14.00
CA ASN A 528 -21.41 -27.31 14.44
C ASN A 528 -20.28 -27.95 13.63
N SER A 529 -19.97 -27.44 12.44
CA SER A 529 -19.00 -28.06 11.53
C SER A 529 -17.87 -27.11 11.12
N GLY A 530 -16.78 -27.70 10.61
CA GLY A 530 -15.57 -26.98 10.20
C GLY A 530 -14.33 -27.49 10.89
N VAL A 531 -13.17 -27.13 10.34
CA VAL A 531 -11.87 -27.49 10.90
C VAL A 531 -11.47 -26.43 11.94
N PRO A 532 -11.20 -26.83 13.20
CA PRO A 532 -10.86 -25.87 14.25
C PRO A 532 -9.52 -25.18 13.95
N ILE A 533 -9.47 -23.87 14.19
CA ILE A 533 -8.24 -23.09 14.12
C ILE A 533 -7.40 -23.43 15.36
N PRO A 534 -6.14 -23.88 15.19
CA PRO A 534 -5.25 -24.14 16.33
C PRO A 534 -5.12 -22.93 17.25
N THR A 535 -4.90 -23.17 18.55
CA THR A 535 -4.72 -22.13 19.60
C THR A 535 -5.95 -21.27 19.92
N TYR A 536 -7.06 -21.42 19.20
CA TYR A 536 -8.33 -20.81 19.61
C TYR A 536 -8.80 -21.42 20.94
N GLN A 537 -9.08 -20.54 21.91
CA GLN A 537 -9.72 -20.89 23.18
C GLN A 537 -11.06 -20.17 23.22
N GLU A 538 -12.14 -20.91 23.44
CA GLU A 538 -13.45 -20.29 23.75
C GLU A 538 -13.29 -19.53 25.08
N THR A 539 -13.38 -18.21 25.04
CA THR A 539 -13.35 -17.34 26.23
C THR A 539 -14.73 -17.17 26.83
#